data_AF-A0A0S7EUI2-F1
#
_entry.id   AF-A0A0S7EUI2-F1
#
_cell.length_a   1.000
_cell.length_b   1.000
_cell.length_c   1.000
_cell.angle_alpha   90.00
_cell.angle_beta   90.00
_cell.angle_gamma   90.00
#
_symmetry.space_group_name_H-M   'P 1'
#
loop_
_entity.id
_entity.type
_entity.pdbx_description
1 polymer ?
#
loop_
_entity_poly.entity_id
_entity_poly.type
_entity_poly.pdbx_seq_one_letter_code
_entity_poly.pdbx_strand_id
1 'polypeptide(L)'
;ERVKGFSQVVVSSIMRDGTSHLIQVGGLGGLKHNTVMVSWPQNWKQPECYQQFRNFIETVRETTIASLALLVPKNISSYPSNGERFTEGHIDVWWIVHDGGMLMLLPFLLRQH
;
A
#
# COMPACT_ATOMS: atom_id res chain seq x y z
N GLU A 1 7.39 -13.74 8.16
CA GLU A 1 6.27 -13.63 7.20
C GLU A 1 5.67 -14.97 6.85
N ARG A 2 4.33 -15.07 6.89
CA ARG A 2 3.56 -16.23 6.43
C ARG A 2 2.53 -15.79 5.38
N VAL A 3 3.00 -15.17 4.30
CA VAL A 3 2.15 -14.66 3.22
C VAL A 3 2.03 -15.72 2.13
N LYS A 4 0.81 -16.18 1.86
CA LYS A 4 0.50 -17.02 0.69
C LYS A 4 0.17 -16.11 -0.48
N GLY A 5 0.91 -16.24 -1.59
CA GLY A 5 0.68 -15.41 -2.76
C GLY A 5 1.61 -15.77 -3.92
N PHE A 6 1.61 -14.91 -4.93
CA PHE A 6 2.43 -15.04 -6.12
C PHE A 6 3.41 -13.87 -6.18
N SER A 7 4.61 -14.12 -6.72
CA SER A 7 5.60 -13.08 -6.99
C SER A 7 5.59 -12.74 -8.47
N GLN A 8 5.59 -11.46 -8.79
CA GLN A 8 5.69 -10.94 -10.15
C GLN A 8 6.78 -9.86 -10.18
N VAL A 9 7.69 -9.96 -11.14
CA VAL A 9 8.82 -9.03 -11.29
C VAL A 9 8.78 -8.45 -12.69
N VAL A 10 9.01 -7.14 -12.80
CA VAL A 10 9.14 -6.42 -14.08
C VAL A 10 10.52 -5.76 -14.13
N VAL A 11 11.12 -5.76 -15.31
CA VAL A 11 12.37 -5.06 -15.59
C VAL A 11 12.06 -3.90 -16.51
N SER A 12 12.42 -2.68 -16.10
CA SER A 12 12.23 -1.47 -16.89
C SER A 12 13.41 -0.51 -16.64
N SER A 13 13.76 0.28 -17.65
CA SER A 13 14.73 1.38 -17.51
C SER A 13 14.18 2.54 -16.68
N ILE A 14 12.85 2.63 -16.54
CA ILE A 14 12.15 3.69 -15.83
C ILE A 14 11.21 3.05 -14.79
N MET A 15 11.42 3.42 -13.52
CA MET A 15 10.64 2.87 -12.40
C MET A 15 9.14 3.15 -12.53
N ARG A 16 8.78 4.36 -12.99
CA ARG A 16 7.39 4.75 -13.26
C ARG A 16 6.70 3.76 -14.20
N ASP A 17 7.34 3.45 -15.32
CA ASP A 17 6.78 2.55 -16.32
C ASP A 17 6.62 1.15 -15.73
N GLY A 18 7.65 0.62 -15.05
CA GLY A 18 7.55 -0.68 -14.39
C GLY A 18 6.40 -0.75 -13.39
N THR A 19 6.24 0.30 -12.58
CA THR A 19 5.16 0.39 -11.59
C THR A 19 3.78 0.47 -12.25
N SER A 20 3.64 1.29 -13.29
CA SER A 20 2.39 1.41 -14.05
C SER A 20 1.99 0.07 -14.68
N HIS A 21 2.94 -0.67 -15.26
CA HIS A 21 2.69 -2.03 -15.79
C HIS A 21 2.17 -2.95 -14.68
N LEU A 22 2.84 -3.02 -13.53
CA LEU A 22 2.40 -3.89 -12.42
C LEU A 22 0.97 -3.58 -11.95
N ILE A 23 0.60 -2.29 -11.90
CA ILE A 23 -0.74 -1.85 -11.48
C ILE A 23 -1.82 -2.20 -12.51
N GLN A 24 -1.50 -2.12 -13.80
CA GLN A 24 -2.50 -2.28 -14.86
C GLN A 24 -2.74 -3.75 -15.23
N VAL A 25 -1.66 -4.54 -15.33
CA VAL A 25 -1.68 -5.94 -15.80
C VAL A 25 -1.41 -6.97 -14.70
N GLY A 26 -1.33 -6.57 -13.44
CA GLY A 26 -1.22 -7.51 -12.32
C GLY A 26 -2.47 -8.41 -12.20
N GLY A 27 -2.26 -9.74 -12.26
CA GLY A 27 -3.32 -10.74 -12.13
C GLY A 27 -3.75 -11.39 -13.45
N LEU A 28 -4.75 -12.27 -13.39
CA LEU A 28 -5.25 -13.02 -14.56
C LEU A 28 -6.78 -13.10 -14.54
N GLY A 29 -7.44 -12.52 -15.55
CA GLY A 29 -8.89 -12.54 -15.67
C GLY A 29 -9.57 -11.88 -14.45
N GLY A 30 -10.49 -12.60 -13.80
CA GLY A 30 -11.16 -12.13 -12.58
C GLY A 30 -10.25 -12.07 -11.34
N LEU A 31 -9.07 -12.69 -11.38
CA LEU A 31 -8.08 -12.64 -10.28
C LEU A 31 -7.16 -11.44 -10.44
N LYS A 32 -7.74 -10.24 -10.56
CA LYS A 32 -7.03 -8.95 -10.54
C LYS A 32 -7.00 -8.40 -9.11
N HIS A 33 -5.90 -7.76 -8.73
CA HIS A 33 -5.81 -7.08 -7.43
C HIS A 33 -6.79 -5.90 -7.37
N ASN A 34 -7.31 -5.61 -6.18
CA ASN A 34 -8.23 -4.49 -5.93
C ASN A 34 -7.59 -3.35 -5.11
N THR A 35 -6.42 -3.59 -4.54
CA THR A 35 -5.72 -2.69 -3.64
C THR A 35 -4.24 -2.69 -3.95
N VAL A 36 -3.65 -1.50 -4.04
CA VAL A 36 -2.20 -1.30 -4.10
C VAL A 36 -1.73 -0.88 -2.70
N MET A 37 -0.67 -1.51 -2.20
CA MET A 37 -0.05 -1.16 -0.93
C MET A 37 1.40 -0.75 -1.16
N VAL A 38 1.78 0.46 -0.74
CA VAL A 38 3.13 1.01 -0.91
C VAL A 38 3.60 1.75 0.33
N SER A 39 4.89 1.68 0.64
CA SER A 39 5.44 2.38 1.80
C SER A 39 5.44 3.90 1.63
N TRP A 40 5.25 4.60 2.74
CA TRP A 40 5.44 6.05 2.78
C TRP A 40 6.88 6.45 2.39
N PRO A 41 7.08 7.46 1.52
CA PRO A 41 8.42 7.94 1.17
C PRO A 41 9.09 8.63 2.36
N GLN A 42 10.12 8.00 2.90
CA GLN A 42 10.93 8.54 3.99
C GLN A 42 11.78 9.72 3.51
N ASN A 43 12.04 10.68 4.40
CA ASN A 43 12.92 11.83 4.14
C ASN A 43 12.61 12.62 2.85
N TRP A 44 11.37 12.58 2.36
CA TRP A 44 10.97 13.17 1.07
C TRP A 44 11.24 14.68 0.93
N LYS A 45 11.48 15.38 2.04
CA LYS A 45 11.86 16.80 2.07
C LYS A 45 13.34 17.04 1.73
N GLN A 46 14.17 16.01 1.79
CA GLN A 46 15.58 16.08 1.44
C GLN A 46 15.75 16.06 -0.09
N PRO A 47 16.58 16.92 -0.68
CA PRO A 47 16.77 16.99 -2.13
C PRO A 47 17.14 15.65 -2.78
N GLU A 48 17.90 14.82 -2.07
CA GLU A 48 18.35 13.50 -2.51
C GLU A 48 17.19 12.51 -2.66
N CYS A 49 16.06 12.77 -1.99
CA CYS A 49 14.87 11.92 -1.96
C CYS A 49 13.75 12.40 -2.90
N TYR A 50 13.96 13.49 -3.66
CA TYR A 50 12.93 14.06 -4.53
C TYR A 50 12.47 13.10 -5.62
N GLN A 51 13.37 12.25 -6.15
CA GLN A 51 12.99 11.27 -7.17
C GLN A 51 12.06 10.19 -6.60
N GLN A 52 12.36 9.66 -5.42
CA GLN A 52 11.52 8.67 -4.73
C GLN A 52 10.15 9.26 -4.40
N PHE A 53 10.11 10.51 -3.96
CA PHE A 53 8.85 11.22 -3.72
C PHE A 53 8.03 11.40 -5.00
N ARG A 54 8.65 11.82 -6.11
CA ARG A 54 7.98 11.90 -7.42
C ARG A 54 7.43 10.55 -7.85
N ASN A 55 8.21 9.49 -7.73
CA ASN A 55 7.77 8.13 -8.05
C ASN A 55 6.55 7.71 -7.20
N PHE A 56 6.53 8.05 -5.91
CA PHE A 56 5.38 7.81 -5.04
C PHE A 56 4.12 8.54 -5.54
N ILE A 57 4.23 9.83 -5.92
CA ILE A 57 3.11 10.60 -6.47
C ILE A 57 2.58 9.97 -7.78
N GLU A 58 3.47 9.49 -8.64
CA GLU A 58 3.07 8.76 -9.84
C GLU A 58 2.31 7.48 -9.49
N THR A 59 2.78 6.69 -8.52
CA THR A 59 2.04 5.51 -8.05
C THR A 59 0.63 5.85 -7.56
N VAL A 60 0.47 6.94 -6.80
CA VAL A 60 -0.86 7.41 -6.35
C VAL A 60 -1.74 7.72 -7.55
N ARG A 61 -1.22 8.45 -8.54
CA ARG A 61 -1.94 8.80 -9.77
C ARG A 61 -2.37 7.56 -10.54
N GLU A 62 -1.45 6.64 -10.81
CA GLU A 62 -1.72 5.42 -11.58
C GLU A 62 -2.75 4.52 -10.86
N THR A 63 -2.64 4.39 -9.53
CA THR A 63 -3.60 3.61 -8.71
C THR A 63 -5.00 4.20 -8.80
N THR A 64 -5.11 5.53 -8.73
CA THR A 64 -6.38 6.26 -8.83
C THR A 64 -7.01 6.09 -10.22
N ILE A 65 -6.22 6.24 -11.29
CA ILE A 65 -6.68 6.02 -12.68
C ILE A 65 -7.17 4.58 -12.86
N ALA A 66 -6.47 3.61 -12.28
CA ALA A 66 -6.86 2.20 -12.31
C ALA A 66 -8.10 1.87 -11.45
N SER A 67 -8.67 2.86 -10.74
CA SER A 67 -9.81 2.69 -9.83
C SER A 67 -9.57 1.61 -8.76
N LEU A 68 -8.35 1.56 -8.23
CA LEU A 68 -7.94 0.65 -7.17
C LEU A 68 -7.88 1.39 -5.84
N ALA A 69 -8.10 0.66 -4.74
CA ALA A 69 -7.83 1.20 -3.42
C ALA A 69 -6.32 1.37 -3.22
N LEU A 70 -5.92 2.37 -2.43
CA LEU A 70 -4.52 2.63 -2.08
C LEU A 70 -4.34 2.59 -0.56
N LEU A 71 -3.40 1.78 -0.08
CA LEU A 71 -2.98 1.74 1.32
C LEU A 71 -1.52 2.17 1.44
N VAL A 72 -1.28 3.19 2.28
CA VAL A 72 0.07 3.74 2.48
C VAL A 72 0.46 3.63 3.96
N PRO A 73 1.03 2.49 4.40
CA PRO A 73 1.57 2.39 5.75
C PRO A 73 2.79 3.31 5.93
N LYS A 74 2.80 4.03 7.04
CA LYS A 74 3.89 4.91 7.46
C LYS A 74 4.58 4.34 8.70
N ASN A 75 5.89 4.52 8.79
CA ASN A 75 6.73 4.04 9.89
C ASN A 75 6.65 2.52 10.09
N ILE A 76 6.71 1.76 8.98
CA ILE A 76 6.64 0.29 8.99
C ILE A 76 7.72 -0.38 9.84
N SER A 77 8.84 0.29 10.10
CA SER A 77 9.90 -0.21 10.99
C SER A 77 9.44 -0.33 12.45
N SER A 78 8.35 0.33 12.83
CA SER A 78 7.76 0.30 14.16
C SER A 78 6.54 -0.62 14.24
N TYR A 79 6.18 -1.32 13.15
CA TYR A 79 5.08 -2.28 13.17
C TYR A 79 5.47 -3.53 13.96
N PRO A 80 4.51 -4.17 14.63
CA PRO A 80 4.79 -5.36 15.41
C PRO A 80 5.24 -6.52 14.51
N SER A 81 6.14 -7.34 15.03
CA SER A 81 6.44 -8.64 14.43
C SER A 81 5.35 -9.67 14.76
N ASN A 82 5.29 -10.78 14.01
CA ASN A 82 4.30 -11.85 14.25
C ASN A 82 4.37 -12.49 15.66
N GLY A 83 5.47 -12.30 16.40
CA GLY A 83 5.63 -12.79 17.77
C GLY A 83 5.16 -11.81 18.85
N GLU A 84 4.94 -10.54 18.48
CA GLU A 84 4.54 -9.48 19.40
C GLU A 84 3.01 -9.43 19.45
N ARG A 85 2.45 -9.59 20.65
CA ARG A 85 1.01 -9.51 20.90
C ARG A 85 0.71 -8.37 21.84
N PHE A 86 -0.21 -7.51 21.44
CA PHE A 86 -0.78 -6.49 22.30
C PHE A 86 -1.95 -7.08 23.08
N THR A 87 -1.89 -7.03 24.42
CA THR A 87 -2.98 -7.48 25.30
C THR A 87 -4.07 -6.44 25.47
N GLU A 88 -3.72 -5.18 25.23
CA GLU A 88 -4.59 -4.00 25.35
C GLU A 88 -4.15 -2.91 24.37
N GLY A 89 -5.03 -1.94 24.11
CA GLY A 89 -4.77 -0.81 23.22
C GLY A 89 -5.99 -0.41 22.39
N HIS A 90 -5.78 0.54 21.50
CA HIS A 90 -6.81 1.10 20.62
C HIS A 90 -6.37 1.07 19.16
N ILE A 91 -7.35 0.91 18.26
CA ILE A 91 -7.19 1.21 16.84
C ILE A 91 -8.09 2.40 16.56
N ASP A 92 -7.48 3.57 16.40
CA ASP A 92 -8.21 4.83 16.21
C ASP A 92 -8.47 5.04 14.72
N VAL A 93 -9.75 5.19 14.35
CA VAL A 93 -10.18 5.44 12.97
C VAL A 93 -10.67 6.87 12.84
N TRP A 94 -10.01 7.63 11.98
CA TRP A 94 -10.36 9.00 11.65
C TRP A 94 -11.06 9.04 10.30
N TRP A 95 -12.40 9.01 10.29
CA TRP A 95 -13.19 9.08 9.06
C TRP A 95 -13.56 10.54 8.74
N ILE A 96 -13.10 11.02 7.58
CA ILE A 96 -13.39 12.37 7.08
C ILE A 96 -14.16 12.27 5.76
N VAL A 97 -15.46 12.59 5.80
CA VAL A 97 -16.39 12.74 4.65
C VAL A 97 -16.62 11.48 3.80
N HIS A 98 -15.59 10.86 3.22
CA HIS A 98 -15.68 9.75 2.27
C HIS A 98 -15.04 8.45 2.80
N ASP A 99 -15.35 7.32 2.16
CA ASP A 99 -14.70 6.00 2.38
C ASP A 99 -14.91 5.29 3.73
N GLY A 100 -15.97 5.63 4.47
CA GLY A 100 -16.26 5.03 5.79
C GLY A 100 -16.36 3.50 5.80
N GLY A 101 -16.84 2.89 4.72
CA GLY A 101 -16.94 1.42 4.63
C GLY A 101 -15.58 0.72 4.71
N MET A 102 -14.61 1.19 3.92
CA MET A 102 -13.26 0.61 3.92
C MET A 102 -12.54 0.91 5.24
N LEU A 103 -12.68 2.12 5.77
CA LEU A 103 -12.05 2.55 7.03
C LEU A 103 -12.54 1.74 8.24
N MET A 104 -13.77 1.24 8.22
CA MET A 104 -14.30 0.35 9.26
C MET A 104 -13.96 -1.13 9.03
N LEU A 105 -13.80 -1.56 7.76
CA LEU A 105 -13.46 -2.93 7.42
C LEU A 105 -12.03 -3.31 7.84
N LEU A 106 -11.05 -2.42 7.61
CA LEU A 106 -9.65 -2.67 7.92
C LEU A 106 -9.39 -3.03 9.41
N PRO A 107 -9.83 -2.23 10.40
CA PRO A 107 -9.62 -2.58 11.80
C PRO A 107 -10.36 -3.85 12.21
N PHE A 108 -11.53 -4.12 11.61
CA PHE A 108 -12.26 -5.37 11.85
C PHE A 108 -11.44 -6.58 11.40
N LEU A 109 -10.89 -6.56 10.18
CA LEU A 109 -10.04 -7.64 9.66
C LEU A 109 -8.74 -7.79 10.46
N LEU A 110 -8.10 -6.68 10.84
CA LEU A 110 -6.87 -6.70 11.64
C LEU A 110 -7.06 -7.34 13.01
N ARG A 111 -8.25 -7.20 13.62
CA ARG A 111 -8.56 -7.84 14.92
C ARG A 111 -8.79 -9.35 14.86
N GLN A 112 -8.94 -9.93 13.66
CA GLN A 112 -9.15 -11.36 13.49
C GLN A 112 -7.83 -12.17 13.42
N HIS A 113 -6.69 -11.48 13.34
CA HIS A 113 -5.36 -12.07 13.29
C HIS A 113 -4.75 -12.24 14.68
#